data_AF-A0A542U9A7-F1
#
_entry.id   AF-A0A542U9A7-F1
#
_cell.length_a   1.000
_cell.length_b   1.000
_cell.length_c   1.000
_cell.angle_alpha   90.00
_cell.angle_beta   90.00
_cell.angle_gamma   90.00
#
_symmetry.space_group_name_H-M   'P 1'
#
loop_
_entity.id
_entity.type
_entity.pdbx_description
1 polymer ?
#
loop_
_entity_poly.entity_id
_entity_poly.type
_entity_poly.pdbx_seq_one_letter_code
_entity_poly.pdbx_strand_id
1 'polypeptide(L)'
;MITRQRLAAGVCALLAALAAGIAFPGGAVADETEQAAPKVELVLDVSGSMRTRDIDGGSRMAAAKQAFDEVLDATPQEVQLGIRTLGANYRGNDRKEGCKDTAQLYPVGPLNRTDAKTAVATLQPTGWTPIGPALLKAADDLNGGSGTRRIVLISDGEDTCQPLDPCEVAREIAAKGIGLTIDTLGLVPDARTRDQLSCIADATGGTYTDVRHKEELSDRVGQLVDRAADPVVTPVATEGAAQCEKAPTLKSGLYTDREEFGQQRWYKVDVDPGKELRASVSVADDRAVNPDYGVLLRAVTVPGREIVRGEAAGTGRTDVISTGLRYPKPDSDDDNAPAETVCLEVTNSFSAASGVKTTPGLPLELTVDVVDGPSGHHDVASFGLGRGWWLLGVLVLTGFLAGLLWGWLSRWRIAVWRTN
;
A
#
# COMPACT_ATOMS: atom_id res chain seq x y z
N MET A 1 70.37 -39.93 22.70
CA MET A 1 69.33 -38.87 22.69
C MET A 1 69.80 -37.72 21.81
N ILE A 2 68.83 -37.02 21.21
CA ILE A 2 68.91 -35.81 20.37
C ILE A 2 68.93 -36.06 18.86
N THR A 3 67.71 -36.06 18.33
CA THR A 3 67.26 -35.88 16.94
C THR A 3 67.30 -34.40 16.53
N ARG A 4 67.57 -34.10 15.24
CA ARG A 4 67.17 -32.87 14.51
C ARG A 4 67.08 -33.24 13.01
N GLN A 5 65.93 -33.46 12.37
CA GLN A 5 64.85 -32.54 11.97
C GLN A 5 65.33 -31.23 11.32
N ARG A 6 65.46 -31.25 9.99
CA ARG A 6 65.26 -30.10 9.10
C ARG A 6 64.73 -30.63 7.77
N LEU A 7 63.49 -30.26 7.42
CA LEU A 7 62.91 -30.14 6.07
C LEU A 7 61.38 -30.14 6.22
N ALA A 8 60.81 -29.03 6.71
CA ALA A 8 59.36 -28.82 6.72
C ALA A 8 59.00 -27.32 6.81
N ALA A 9 59.75 -26.44 6.13
CA ALA A 9 59.49 -24.99 6.15
C ALA A 9 59.18 -24.40 4.76
N GLY A 10 59.07 -25.20 3.71
CA GLY A 10 58.86 -24.72 2.33
C GLY A 10 57.42 -24.85 1.79
N VAL A 11 56.56 -25.66 2.42
CA VAL A 11 55.27 -26.04 1.83
C VAL A 11 54.08 -25.24 2.41
N CYS A 12 54.22 -24.61 3.57
CA CYS A 12 53.12 -23.84 4.18
C CYS A 12 52.96 -22.40 3.62
N ALA A 13 53.93 -21.87 2.89
CA ALA A 13 53.85 -20.49 2.38
C ALA A 13 53.03 -20.35 1.09
N LEU A 14 52.82 -21.44 0.34
CA LEU A 14 52.06 -21.43 -0.93
C LEU A 14 50.56 -21.71 -0.76
N LEU A 15 50.13 -22.20 0.40
CA LEU A 15 48.71 -22.43 0.71
C LEU A 15 48.02 -21.22 1.38
N ALA A 16 48.78 -20.25 1.90
CA ALA A 16 48.23 -19.05 2.52
C ALA A 16 47.85 -17.95 1.50
N ALA A 17 48.28 -18.04 0.24
CA ALA A 17 48.02 -17.03 -0.78
C ALA A 17 46.76 -17.29 -1.64
N LEU A 18 46.14 -18.47 -1.57
CA LEU A 18 44.91 -18.79 -2.32
C LEU A 18 43.62 -18.66 -1.50
N ALA A 19 43.70 -18.39 -0.19
CA ALA A 19 42.52 -18.26 0.68
C ALA A 19 42.03 -16.80 0.85
N ALA A 20 42.55 -15.85 0.06
CA ALA A 20 42.21 -14.43 0.14
C ALA A 20 41.28 -13.94 -1.00
N GLY A 21 40.73 -14.82 -1.83
CA GLY A 21 40.11 -14.45 -3.11
C GLY A 21 38.63 -14.81 -3.31
N ILE A 22 37.89 -15.24 -2.27
CA ILE A 22 36.46 -15.55 -2.41
C ILE A 22 35.69 -14.93 -1.25
N ALA A 23 35.72 -13.60 -1.17
CA ALA A 23 34.67 -12.85 -0.51
C ALA A 23 33.52 -12.73 -1.53
N PHE A 24 32.61 -13.70 -1.54
CA PHE A 24 31.31 -13.47 -2.15
C PHE A 24 30.71 -12.25 -1.46
N PRO A 25 30.28 -11.20 -2.19
CA PRO A 25 29.44 -10.19 -1.58
C PRO A 25 28.23 -10.96 -1.05
N GLY A 26 28.10 -11.01 0.28
CA GLY A 26 26.92 -11.56 0.92
C GLY A 26 25.75 -10.86 0.27
N GLY A 27 24.92 -11.62 -0.44
CA GLY A 27 23.68 -11.11 -0.98
C GLY A 27 22.99 -10.40 0.16
N ALA A 28 22.77 -9.10 0.00
CA ALA A 28 21.81 -8.40 0.81
C ALA A 28 20.49 -9.10 0.52
N VAL A 29 20.15 -10.06 1.38
CA VAL A 29 18.80 -10.56 1.51
C VAL A 29 18.04 -9.32 1.91
N ALA A 30 17.40 -8.68 0.93
CA ALA A 30 16.28 -7.84 1.24
C ALA A 30 15.32 -8.81 1.93
N ASP A 31 15.18 -8.66 3.24
CA ASP A 31 13.87 -8.86 3.86
C ASP A 31 12.90 -8.19 2.87
N GLU A 32 12.10 -9.00 2.17
CA GLU A 32 10.68 -8.65 2.10
C GLU A 32 10.37 -8.27 3.53
N THR A 33 10.24 -6.97 3.80
CA THR A 33 9.89 -6.54 5.13
C THR A 33 8.57 -7.25 5.34
N GLU A 34 8.56 -8.33 6.12
CA GLU A 34 7.34 -8.97 6.60
C GLU A 34 6.59 -7.81 7.21
N GLN A 35 5.67 -7.26 6.43
CA GLN A 35 5.08 -5.98 6.72
C GLN A 35 4.21 -6.31 7.91
N ALA A 36 4.69 -5.91 9.10
CA ALA A 36 4.15 -6.43 10.34
C ALA A 36 2.64 -6.21 10.32
N ALA A 37 1.91 -7.31 10.50
CA ALA A 37 0.47 -7.35 10.34
C ALA A 37 -0.18 -6.15 11.03
N PRO A 38 -1.01 -5.37 10.30
CA PRO A 38 -1.67 -4.21 10.88
C PRO A 38 -2.56 -4.65 12.04
N LYS A 39 -2.55 -3.85 13.10
CA LYS A 39 -3.29 -4.13 14.33
C LYS A 39 -4.42 -3.13 14.49
N VAL A 40 -5.64 -3.66 14.66
CA VAL A 40 -6.84 -2.86 14.87
C VAL A 40 -7.50 -3.28 16.18
N GLU A 41 -7.69 -2.34 17.09
CA GLU A 41 -8.48 -2.54 18.31
C GLU A 41 -9.83 -1.84 18.17
N LEU A 42 -10.91 -2.61 18.17
CA LEU A 42 -12.27 -2.07 18.18
C LEU A 42 -12.70 -1.84 19.63
N VAL A 43 -13.00 -0.60 19.98
CA VAL A 43 -13.48 -0.22 21.31
C VAL A 43 -14.97 0.09 21.23
N LEU A 44 -15.77 -0.79 21.84
CA LEU A 44 -17.22 -0.71 21.84
C LEU A 44 -17.76 -0.15 23.16
N ASP A 45 -18.54 0.91 23.05
CA ASP A 45 -19.39 1.42 24.12
C ASP A 45 -20.55 0.44 24.43
N VAL A 46 -20.56 -0.05 25.67
CA VAL A 46 -21.61 -0.90 26.21
C VAL A 46 -22.35 -0.16 27.32
N SER A 47 -22.31 1.17 27.35
CA SER A 47 -22.95 1.99 28.37
C SER A 47 -24.49 1.97 28.30
N GLY A 48 -25.17 2.51 29.31
CA GLY A 48 -26.60 2.35 29.49
C GLY A 48 -27.42 3.07 28.42
N SER A 49 -26.85 4.14 27.84
CA SER A 49 -27.42 4.90 26.73
C SER A 49 -27.58 4.05 25.47
N MET A 50 -26.76 3.01 25.29
CA MET A 50 -26.83 2.10 24.13
C MET A 50 -28.13 1.27 24.06
N ARG A 51 -28.98 1.33 25.09
CA ARG A 51 -30.34 0.76 25.10
C ARG A 51 -31.34 1.59 24.30
N THR A 52 -31.03 2.86 24.04
CA THR A 52 -31.91 3.79 23.33
C THR A 52 -32.21 3.28 21.93
N ARG A 53 -33.46 3.45 21.49
CA ARG A 53 -33.99 2.93 20.22
C ARG A 53 -34.25 4.04 19.22
N ASP A 54 -33.18 4.55 18.63
CA ASP A 54 -33.20 5.69 17.71
C ASP A 54 -32.42 5.46 16.41
N ILE A 55 -31.87 4.25 16.19
CA ILE A 55 -31.21 3.85 14.95
C ILE A 55 -32.06 2.80 14.24
N ASP A 56 -32.71 3.19 13.14
CA ASP A 56 -33.49 2.33 12.23
C ASP A 56 -34.46 1.36 12.96
N GLY A 57 -35.17 1.87 13.98
CA GLY A 57 -36.13 1.10 14.80
C GLY A 57 -35.52 0.06 15.77
N GLY A 58 -34.20 -0.10 15.75
CA GLY A 58 -33.41 -0.94 16.66
C GLY A 58 -32.81 -0.13 17.81
N SER A 59 -32.14 -0.81 18.76
CA SER A 59 -31.30 -0.10 19.74
C SER A 59 -29.95 0.25 19.14
N ARG A 60 -29.28 1.27 19.68
CA ARG A 60 -27.89 1.60 19.30
C ARG A 60 -26.93 0.43 19.46
N MET A 61 -27.10 -0.36 20.53
CA MET A 61 -26.37 -1.62 20.72
C MET A 61 -26.66 -2.64 19.61
N ALA A 62 -27.90 -2.75 19.12
CA ALA A 62 -28.21 -3.68 18.04
C ALA A 62 -27.57 -3.24 16.72
N ALA A 63 -27.58 -1.93 16.45
CA ALA A 63 -26.89 -1.33 15.30
C ALA A 63 -25.38 -1.58 15.37
N ALA A 64 -24.76 -1.32 16.53
CA ALA A 64 -23.36 -1.61 16.76
C ALA A 64 -23.04 -3.09 16.51
N LYS A 65 -23.74 -4.02 17.16
CA LYS A 65 -23.51 -5.46 16.96
C LYS A 65 -23.58 -5.91 15.50
N GLN A 66 -24.58 -5.42 14.75
CA GLN A 66 -24.71 -5.76 13.34
C GLN A 66 -23.53 -5.24 12.52
N ALA A 67 -23.12 -3.97 12.73
CA ALA A 67 -21.97 -3.41 12.04
C ALA A 67 -20.68 -4.15 12.37
N PHE A 68 -20.51 -4.58 13.63
CA PHE A 68 -19.41 -5.44 14.03
C PHE A 68 -19.42 -6.77 13.26
N ASP A 69 -20.57 -7.43 13.14
CA ASP A 69 -20.66 -8.69 12.41
C ASP A 69 -20.23 -8.54 10.93
N GLU A 70 -20.66 -7.46 10.28
CA GLU A 70 -20.33 -7.13 8.88
C GLU A 70 -18.84 -6.81 8.72
N VAL A 71 -18.25 -6.08 9.65
CA VAL A 71 -16.82 -5.75 9.67
C VAL A 71 -15.97 -6.99 9.86
N LEU A 72 -16.34 -7.87 10.79
CA LEU A 72 -15.61 -9.12 11.03
C LEU A 72 -15.62 -10.02 9.79
N ASP A 73 -16.68 -9.96 8.98
CA ASP A 73 -16.75 -10.66 7.69
C ASP A 73 -15.87 -10.01 6.61
N ALA A 74 -15.82 -8.68 6.56
CA ALA A 74 -15.03 -7.93 5.58
C ALA A 74 -13.52 -7.89 5.90
N THR A 75 -13.13 -8.03 7.18
CA THR A 75 -11.74 -7.91 7.63
C THR A 75 -10.85 -8.98 6.97
N PRO A 76 -9.73 -8.61 6.31
CA PRO A 76 -8.74 -9.54 5.75
C PRO A 76 -8.10 -10.43 6.83
N GLN A 77 -7.63 -11.63 6.48
CA GLN A 77 -7.05 -12.57 7.45
C GLN A 77 -5.70 -12.11 8.01
N GLU A 78 -5.05 -11.18 7.31
CA GLU A 78 -3.74 -10.63 7.60
C GLU A 78 -3.80 -9.56 8.71
N VAL A 79 -5.00 -9.03 9.01
CA VAL A 79 -5.22 -8.03 10.06
C VAL A 79 -5.31 -8.72 11.43
N GLN A 80 -4.54 -8.22 12.41
CA GLN A 80 -4.71 -8.61 13.80
C GLN A 80 -5.78 -7.73 14.44
N LEU A 81 -6.91 -8.34 14.79
CA LEU A 81 -8.07 -7.63 15.33
C LEU A 81 -8.26 -7.96 16.81
N GLY A 82 -8.47 -6.94 17.63
CA GLY A 82 -8.90 -7.07 19.02
C GLY A 82 -10.22 -6.34 19.26
N ILE A 83 -10.93 -6.75 20.32
CA ILE A 83 -12.18 -6.13 20.74
C ILE A 83 -12.11 -5.84 22.23
N ARG A 84 -12.28 -4.57 22.58
CA ARG A 84 -12.39 -4.07 23.94
C ARG A 84 -13.75 -3.44 24.15
N THR A 85 -14.26 -3.59 25.36
CA THR A 85 -15.50 -2.96 25.79
C THR A 85 -15.24 -1.91 26.84
N LEU A 86 -16.11 -0.92 26.90
CA LEU A 86 -16.23 0.01 28.00
C LEU A 86 -17.65 -0.05 28.57
N GLY A 87 -17.76 -0.04 29.90
CA GLY A 87 -19.07 -0.02 30.56
C GLY A 87 -19.90 -1.30 30.44
N ALA A 88 -19.28 -2.48 30.34
CA ALA A 88 -19.98 -3.74 30.08
C ALA A 88 -20.30 -4.58 31.34
N ASN A 89 -19.54 -4.44 32.43
CA ASN A 89 -19.57 -5.38 33.56
C ASN A 89 -20.13 -4.77 34.84
N TYR A 90 -20.04 -3.45 35.02
CA TYR A 90 -20.42 -2.78 36.26
C TYR A 90 -21.83 -2.17 36.17
N ARG A 91 -22.78 -2.81 36.86
CA ARG A 91 -24.20 -2.41 36.90
C ARG A 91 -24.56 -1.50 38.08
N GLY A 92 -23.59 -1.19 38.94
CA GLY A 92 -23.81 -0.38 40.14
C GLY A 92 -23.74 1.12 39.87
N ASN A 93 -23.96 1.91 40.94
CA ASN A 93 -23.94 3.38 40.88
C ASN A 93 -22.65 3.98 41.48
N ASP A 94 -21.66 3.15 41.87
CA ASP A 94 -20.37 3.68 42.32
C ASP A 94 -19.53 4.13 41.13
N ARG A 95 -19.38 5.44 40.98
CA ARG A 95 -18.54 6.06 39.96
C ARG A 95 -17.10 5.53 40.00
N LYS A 96 -16.52 5.28 41.18
CA LYS A 96 -15.11 4.85 41.26
C LYS A 96 -14.88 3.48 40.65
N GLU A 97 -15.89 2.61 40.71
CA GLU A 97 -15.81 1.26 40.19
C GLU A 97 -16.28 1.19 38.74
N GLY A 98 -17.37 1.89 38.39
CA GLY A 98 -17.84 2.02 37.02
C GLY A 98 -16.80 2.66 36.09
N CYS A 99 -16.00 3.60 36.59
CA CYS A 99 -14.97 4.24 35.79
C CYS A 99 -13.70 3.39 35.55
N LYS A 100 -13.63 2.19 36.14
CA LYS A 100 -12.59 1.20 35.83
C LYS A 100 -13.08 0.11 34.90
N ASP A 101 -14.37 0.14 34.54
CA ASP A 101 -15.05 -0.90 33.78
C ASP A 101 -14.68 -0.85 32.30
N THR A 102 -13.57 -1.50 31.98
CA THR A 102 -13.18 -1.81 30.61
C THR A 102 -12.49 -3.17 30.61
N ALA A 103 -12.88 -4.01 29.65
CA ALA A 103 -12.42 -5.38 29.54
C ALA A 103 -12.02 -5.71 28.10
N GLN A 104 -10.94 -6.46 27.96
CA GLN A 104 -10.60 -7.12 26.71
C GLN A 104 -11.58 -8.25 26.48
N LEU A 105 -12.42 -8.13 25.45
CA LEU A 105 -13.40 -9.14 25.09
C LEU A 105 -12.80 -10.18 24.13
N TYR A 106 -11.97 -9.71 23.19
CA TYR A 106 -11.23 -10.55 22.25
C TYR A 106 -9.79 -10.01 22.16
N PRO A 107 -8.75 -10.81 22.46
CA PRO A 107 -7.37 -10.33 22.44
C PRO A 107 -6.90 -9.99 21.02
N VAL A 108 -6.04 -8.99 20.88
CA VAL A 108 -5.42 -8.63 19.59
C VAL A 108 -4.63 -9.81 19.06
N GLY A 109 -5.02 -10.31 17.88
CA GLY A 109 -4.36 -11.42 17.22
C GLY A 109 -5.09 -11.85 15.95
N PRO A 110 -4.72 -13.02 15.38
CA PRO A 110 -5.40 -13.57 14.23
C PRO A 110 -6.91 -13.68 14.48
N LEU A 111 -7.71 -13.26 13.50
CA LEU A 111 -9.16 -13.19 13.66
C LEU A 111 -9.82 -14.56 13.51
N ASN A 112 -10.40 -15.08 14.60
CA ASN A 112 -11.42 -16.12 14.53
C ASN A 112 -12.81 -15.46 14.55
N ARG A 113 -13.42 -15.35 13.35
CA ARG A 113 -14.71 -14.70 13.16
C ARG A 113 -15.81 -15.27 14.07
N THR A 114 -15.85 -16.59 14.24
CA THR A 114 -16.90 -17.25 15.05
C THR A 114 -16.80 -16.86 16.52
N ASP A 115 -15.58 -16.85 17.07
CA ASP A 115 -15.35 -16.52 18.47
C ASP A 115 -15.60 -15.03 18.73
N ALA A 116 -15.13 -14.16 17.83
CA ALA A 116 -15.34 -12.71 17.91
C ALA A 116 -16.84 -12.35 17.87
N LYS A 117 -17.60 -12.92 16.92
CA LYS A 117 -19.06 -12.72 16.81
C LYS A 117 -19.81 -13.21 18.05
N THR A 118 -19.42 -14.38 18.56
CA THR A 118 -20.04 -14.95 19.77
C THR A 118 -19.79 -14.05 20.98
N ALA A 119 -18.58 -13.51 21.12
CA ALA A 119 -18.23 -12.63 22.22
C ALA A 119 -19.08 -11.34 22.20
N VAL A 120 -19.18 -10.68 21.05
CA VAL A 120 -19.99 -9.46 20.86
C VAL A 120 -21.48 -9.72 21.06
N ALA A 121 -21.99 -10.87 20.62
CA ALA A 121 -23.40 -11.23 20.76
C ALA A 121 -23.87 -11.25 22.23
N THR A 122 -23.01 -11.62 23.18
CA THR A 122 -23.36 -11.72 24.61
C THR A 122 -23.49 -10.37 25.32
N LEU A 123 -23.00 -9.27 24.73
CA LEU A 123 -22.94 -7.97 25.39
C LEU A 123 -24.32 -7.41 25.70
N GLN A 124 -24.46 -6.82 26.88
CA GLN A 124 -25.68 -6.14 27.30
C GLN A 124 -25.31 -4.74 27.81
N PRO A 125 -26.02 -3.69 27.38
CA PRO A 125 -25.76 -2.33 27.86
C PRO A 125 -25.81 -2.20 29.40
N THR A 126 -24.76 -1.68 30.04
CA THR A 126 -24.63 -1.41 31.49
C THR A 126 -24.09 0.00 31.79
N GLY A 127 -23.97 0.43 33.05
CA GLY A 127 -24.22 1.84 33.42
C GLY A 127 -23.27 2.94 32.92
N TRP A 128 -21.96 2.74 32.92
CA TRP A 128 -20.97 3.84 32.86
C TRP A 128 -20.20 3.90 31.54
N THR A 129 -19.62 5.06 31.20
CA THR A 129 -18.89 5.30 29.95
C THR A 129 -17.45 5.78 30.25
N PRO A 130 -16.51 4.88 30.57
CA PRO A 130 -15.12 5.25 30.86
C PRO A 130 -14.25 5.28 29.58
N ILE A 131 -14.33 6.36 28.80
CA ILE A 131 -13.62 6.49 27.53
C ILE A 131 -12.11 6.58 27.75
N GLY A 132 -11.66 7.49 28.64
CA GLY A 132 -10.23 7.69 28.89
C GLY A 132 -9.49 6.41 29.31
N PRO A 133 -9.95 5.70 30.35
CA PRO A 133 -9.35 4.43 30.77
C PRO A 133 -9.39 3.33 29.71
N ALA A 134 -10.45 3.29 28.88
CA ALA A 134 -10.56 2.33 27.79
C ALA A 134 -9.53 2.60 26.68
N LEU A 135 -9.32 3.88 26.31
CA LEU A 135 -8.32 4.27 25.30
C LEU A 135 -6.89 3.97 25.76
N LEU A 136 -6.57 4.22 27.04
CA LEU A 136 -5.26 3.88 27.59
C LEU A 136 -4.98 2.39 27.50
N LYS A 137 -5.94 1.55 27.92
CA LYS A 137 -5.76 0.10 27.86
C LYS A 137 -5.75 -0.42 26.41
N ALA A 138 -6.59 0.13 25.52
CA ALA A 138 -6.58 -0.21 24.09
C ALA A 138 -5.22 0.10 23.45
N ALA A 139 -4.62 1.25 23.79
CA ALA A 139 -3.27 1.56 23.35
C ALA A 139 -2.25 0.56 23.89
N ASP A 140 -2.42 0.09 25.13
CA ASP A 140 -1.55 -0.92 25.72
C ASP A 140 -1.69 -2.30 25.07
N ASP A 141 -2.90 -2.69 24.64
CA ASP A 141 -3.17 -3.95 23.94
C ASP A 141 -2.51 -3.99 22.54
N LEU A 142 -2.37 -2.81 21.91
CA LEU A 142 -1.73 -2.65 20.60
C LEU A 142 -0.21 -2.53 20.65
N ASN A 143 0.41 -2.64 21.84
CA ASN A 143 1.86 -2.55 21.99
C ASN A 143 2.62 -3.64 21.20
N GLY A 144 3.83 -3.29 20.76
CA GLY A 144 4.76 -4.19 20.06
C GLY A 144 4.49 -4.35 18.55
N GLY A 145 5.51 -4.77 17.81
CA GLY A 145 5.51 -4.87 16.34
C GLY A 145 5.92 -3.57 15.63
N SER A 146 6.06 -3.61 14.30
CA SER A 146 6.32 -2.43 13.45
C SER A 146 5.13 -2.04 12.57
N GLY A 147 3.99 -2.75 12.70
CA GLY A 147 2.80 -2.55 11.88
C GLY A 147 1.99 -1.32 12.29
N THR A 148 1.13 -0.87 11.38
CA THR A 148 0.15 0.21 11.63
C THR A 148 -0.74 -0.16 12.82
N ARG A 149 -1.01 0.81 13.71
CA ARG A 149 -1.88 0.64 14.88
C ARG A 149 -3.07 1.59 14.80
N ARG A 150 -4.28 1.04 14.83
CA ARG A 150 -5.50 1.84 14.82
C ARG A 150 -6.46 1.41 15.94
N ILE A 151 -7.04 2.39 16.62
CA ILE A 151 -8.18 2.20 17.52
C ILE A 151 -9.42 2.74 16.81
N VAL A 152 -10.50 1.97 16.79
CA VAL A 152 -11.81 2.46 16.33
C VAL A 152 -12.75 2.49 17.52
N LEU A 153 -13.06 3.69 18.00
CA LEU A 153 -13.97 3.91 19.13
C LEU A 153 -15.38 4.13 18.61
N ILE A 154 -16.32 3.28 19.02
CA ILE A 154 -17.75 3.42 18.72
C ILE A 154 -18.46 3.76 20.02
N SER A 155 -18.99 4.98 20.12
CA SER A 155 -19.63 5.47 21.35
C SER A 155 -20.86 6.33 21.09
N ASP A 156 -21.81 6.27 22.01
CA ASP A 156 -23.06 7.03 21.98
C ASP A 156 -23.19 8.05 23.12
N GLY A 157 -22.15 8.20 23.95
CA GLY A 157 -22.21 8.92 25.20
C GLY A 157 -21.01 9.82 25.44
N GLU A 158 -21.25 10.90 26.20
CA GLU A 158 -20.19 11.67 26.83
C GLU A 158 -19.48 10.80 27.88
N ASP A 159 -18.18 11.02 28.08
CA ASP A 159 -17.46 10.40 29.19
C ASP A 159 -18.09 10.80 30.53
N THR A 160 -18.49 9.79 31.32
CA THR A 160 -19.13 10.00 32.63
C THR A 160 -18.13 9.92 33.78
N CYS A 161 -16.83 9.91 33.47
CA CYS A 161 -15.75 9.40 34.30
C CYS A 161 -14.61 10.40 34.49
N GLN A 162 -14.94 11.55 35.07
CA GLN A 162 -13.96 12.52 35.56
C GLN A 162 -13.11 11.97 36.73
N PRO A 163 -11.82 12.37 36.86
CA PRO A 163 -11.21 13.59 36.32
C PRO A 163 -10.41 13.43 35.01
N LEU A 164 -10.35 12.25 34.42
CA LEU A 164 -9.50 12.01 33.25
C LEU A 164 -10.22 12.48 31.97
N ASP A 165 -9.75 13.56 31.36
CA ASP A 165 -10.29 14.04 30.08
C ASP A 165 -9.84 13.11 28.94
N PRO A 166 -10.76 12.48 28.19
CA PRO A 166 -10.41 11.60 27.07
C PRO A 166 -9.60 12.26 25.96
N CYS A 167 -9.76 13.58 25.74
CA CYS A 167 -8.96 14.26 24.73
C CYS A 167 -7.50 14.44 25.18
N GLU A 168 -7.27 14.75 26.46
CA GLU A 168 -5.90 14.78 26.99
C GLU A 168 -5.25 13.40 26.94
N VAL A 169 -6.01 12.34 27.25
CA VAL A 169 -5.54 10.95 27.08
C VAL A 169 -5.13 10.67 25.64
N ALA A 170 -5.94 11.09 24.66
CA ALA A 170 -5.61 10.89 23.25
C ALA A 170 -4.32 11.62 22.86
N ARG A 171 -4.10 12.85 23.36
CA ARG A 171 -2.84 13.58 23.16
C ARG A 171 -1.65 12.91 23.82
N GLU A 172 -1.81 12.37 25.02
CA GLU A 172 -0.77 11.59 25.68
C GLU A 172 -0.40 10.34 24.89
N ILE A 173 -1.40 9.64 24.33
CA ILE A 173 -1.19 8.47 23.46
C ILE A 173 -0.44 8.88 22.19
N ALA A 174 -0.83 9.98 21.54
CA ALA A 174 -0.13 10.51 20.36
C ALA A 174 1.33 10.88 20.69
N ALA A 175 1.55 11.53 21.84
CA ALA A 175 2.87 11.97 22.29
C ALA A 175 3.85 10.82 22.57
N LYS A 176 3.37 9.58 22.78
CA LYS A 176 4.24 8.39 22.89
C LYS A 176 4.97 8.07 21.58
N GLY A 177 4.56 8.64 20.44
CA GLY A 177 5.23 8.47 19.15
C GLY A 177 5.13 7.05 18.57
N ILE A 178 4.15 6.26 19.03
CA ILE A 178 3.98 4.84 18.65
C ILE A 178 3.24 4.63 17.32
N GLY A 179 2.94 5.72 16.59
CA GLY A 179 2.22 5.67 15.31
C GLY A 179 0.80 5.11 15.44
N LEU A 180 0.10 5.46 16.52
CA LEU A 180 -1.27 5.02 16.79
C LEU A 180 -2.26 6.10 16.38
N THR A 181 -3.26 5.72 15.59
CA THR A 181 -4.37 6.59 15.18
C THR A 181 -5.67 6.14 15.83
N ILE A 182 -6.49 7.08 16.30
CA ILE A 182 -7.80 6.81 16.90
C ILE A 182 -8.87 7.40 16.00
N ASP A 183 -9.73 6.56 15.44
CA ASP A 183 -10.93 6.96 14.72
C ASP A 183 -12.15 6.83 15.63
N THR A 184 -13.07 7.79 15.56
CA THR A 184 -14.24 7.86 16.44
C THR A 184 -15.55 7.85 15.65
N LEU A 185 -16.49 7.02 16.08
CA LEU A 185 -17.81 6.85 15.49
C LEU A 185 -18.86 7.22 16.55
N GLY A 186 -19.52 8.35 16.33
CA GLY A 186 -20.58 8.84 17.21
C GLY A 186 -21.94 8.31 16.78
N LEU A 187 -22.69 7.69 17.69
CA LEU A 187 -24.04 7.18 17.43
C LEU A 187 -25.17 8.17 17.83
N VAL A 188 -24.82 9.40 18.20
CA VAL A 188 -25.77 10.42 18.70
C VAL A 188 -25.46 11.81 18.14
N PRO A 189 -26.48 12.58 17.71
CA PRO A 189 -26.32 13.97 17.29
C PRO A 189 -26.26 14.93 18.49
N ASP A 190 -25.44 14.64 19.50
CA ASP A 190 -25.18 15.56 20.62
C ASP A 190 -23.92 16.38 20.36
N ALA A 191 -24.00 17.71 20.53
CA ALA A 191 -22.90 18.62 20.24
C ALA A 191 -21.69 18.38 21.13
N ARG A 192 -21.90 18.07 22.42
CA ARG A 192 -20.81 17.88 23.36
C ARG A 192 -20.10 16.55 23.12
N THR A 193 -20.85 15.47 22.92
CA THR A 193 -20.28 14.16 22.53
C THR A 193 -19.50 14.29 21.22
N ARG A 194 -20.03 15.02 20.24
CA ARG A 194 -19.33 15.30 18.98
C ARG A 194 -18.01 16.03 19.20
N ASP A 195 -18.00 17.11 19.97
CA ASP A 195 -16.80 17.89 20.24
C ASP A 195 -15.73 17.04 20.94
N GLN A 196 -16.15 16.21 21.90
CA GLN A 196 -15.27 15.30 22.62
C GLN A 196 -14.66 14.22 21.70
N LEU A 197 -15.49 13.53 20.91
CA LEU A 197 -15.03 12.48 19.98
C LEU A 197 -14.17 13.04 18.84
N SER A 198 -14.48 14.25 18.37
CA SER A 198 -13.66 14.96 17.38
C SER A 198 -12.30 15.31 17.97
N CYS A 199 -12.24 15.81 19.20
CA CYS A 199 -10.98 16.13 19.89
C CYS A 199 -10.06 14.90 20.03
N ILE A 200 -10.63 13.73 20.34
CA ILE A 200 -9.88 12.45 20.43
C ILE A 200 -9.29 12.08 19.06
N ALA A 201 -10.09 12.15 18.00
CA ALA A 201 -9.64 11.81 16.66
C ALA A 201 -8.55 12.77 16.17
N ASP A 202 -8.80 14.08 16.27
CA ASP A 202 -7.87 15.12 15.85
C ASP A 202 -6.52 15.05 16.58
N ALA A 203 -6.52 14.70 17.86
CA ALA A 203 -5.31 14.56 18.67
C ALA A 203 -4.33 13.47 18.14
N THR A 204 -4.84 12.50 17.40
CA THR A 204 -4.06 11.36 16.87
C THR A 204 -3.99 11.31 15.34
N GLY A 205 -4.56 12.31 14.66
CA GLY A 205 -4.66 12.34 13.19
C GLY A 205 -5.69 11.37 12.61
N GLY A 206 -6.66 10.92 13.41
CA GLY A 206 -7.79 10.09 12.96
C GLY A 206 -8.98 10.92 12.49
N THR A 207 -10.12 10.26 12.29
CA THR A 207 -11.34 10.88 11.79
C THR A 207 -12.53 10.63 12.72
N TYR A 208 -13.36 11.67 12.89
CA TYR A 208 -14.68 11.55 13.53
C TYR A 208 -15.77 11.41 12.46
N THR A 209 -16.68 10.46 12.67
CA THR A 209 -17.88 10.31 11.85
C THR A 209 -19.13 10.21 12.73
N ASP A 210 -20.15 11.03 12.41
CA ASP A 210 -21.51 10.91 12.94
C ASP A 210 -22.24 9.83 12.15
N VAL A 211 -22.83 8.86 12.85
CA VAL A 211 -23.48 7.70 12.25
C VAL A 211 -24.94 7.65 12.67
N ARG A 212 -25.83 7.71 11.68
CA ARG A 212 -27.28 7.77 11.92
C ARG A 212 -28.03 6.53 11.49
N HIS A 213 -27.40 5.74 10.62
CA HIS A 213 -27.97 4.54 10.03
C HIS A 213 -27.01 3.36 10.22
N LYS A 214 -27.55 2.16 10.30
CA LYS A 214 -26.76 0.93 10.48
C LYS A 214 -25.77 0.71 9.35
N GLU A 215 -26.22 0.91 8.11
CA GLU A 215 -25.40 0.72 6.91
C GLU A 215 -24.20 1.67 6.89
N GLU A 216 -24.39 2.92 7.35
CA GLU A 216 -23.30 3.90 7.48
C GLU A 216 -22.26 3.45 8.52
N LEU A 217 -22.70 2.81 9.62
CA LEU A 217 -21.79 2.27 10.63
C LEU A 217 -20.91 1.17 10.03
N SER A 218 -21.53 0.19 9.37
CA SER A 218 -20.84 -0.93 8.75
C SER A 218 -19.86 -0.47 7.68
N ASP A 219 -20.32 0.40 6.76
CA ASP A 219 -19.49 0.93 5.68
C ASP A 219 -18.28 1.70 6.23
N ARG A 220 -18.46 2.48 7.30
CA ARG A 220 -17.37 3.26 7.88
C ARG A 220 -16.40 2.42 8.68
N VAL A 221 -16.87 1.51 9.51
CA VAL A 221 -15.96 0.62 10.24
C VAL A 221 -15.18 -0.24 9.23
N GLY A 222 -15.84 -0.75 8.19
CA GLY A 222 -15.18 -1.47 7.09
C GLY A 222 -14.08 -0.65 6.43
N GLN A 223 -14.39 0.58 6.00
CA GLN A 223 -13.40 1.49 5.42
C GLN A 223 -12.23 1.81 6.36
N LEU A 224 -12.48 1.95 7.67
CA LEU A 224 -11.43 2.21 8.66
C LEU A 224 -10.50 1.00 8.86
N VAL A 225 -11.07 -0.21 8.80
CA VAL A 225 -10.33 -1.47 8.84
C VAL A 225 -9.54 -1.66 7.54
N ASP A 226 -10.13 -1.43 6.37
CA ASP A 226 -9.44 -1.52 5.07
C ASP A 226 -8.28 -0.53 5.01
N ARG A 227 -8.50 0.72 5.44
CA ARG A 227 -7.41 1.72 5.56
C ARG A 227 -6.36 1.35 6.59
N ALA A 228 -6.65 0.46 7.54
CA ALA A 228 -5.66 -0.04 8.49
C ALA A 228 -4.89 -1.21 7.88
N ALA A 229 -5.55 -1.99 7.03
CA ALA A 229 -4.96 -3.06 6.24
C ALA A 229 -3.98 -2.53 5.17
N ASP A 230 -4.26 -1.35 4.62
CA ASP A 230 -3.35 -0.67 3.70
C ASP A 230 -2.07 -0.21 4.43
N PRO A 231 -0.90 -0.76 4.08
CA PRO A 231 0.33 -0.37 4.73
C PRO A 231 0.70 1.07 4.37
N VAL A 232 1.06 1.86 5.38
CA VAL A 232 1.68 3.17 5.14
C VAL A 232 3.06 2.93 4.53
N VAL A 233 3.19 3.21 3.23
CA VAL A 233 4.49 3.16 2.56
C VAL A 233 5.34 4.30 3.10
N THR A 234 6.28 3.97 3.97
CA THR A 234 7.22 4.95 4.51
C THR A 234 8.25 5.26 3.42
N PRO A 235 8.42 6.53 2.99
CA PRO A 235 9.40 6.85 1.97
C PRO A 235 10.81 6.49 2.41
N VAL A 236 11.56 5.83 1.54
CA VAL A 236 12.97 5.49 1.79
C VAL A 236 13.84 6.66 1.33
N ALA A 237 14.58 7.26 2.26
CA ALA A 237 15.56 8.29 1.92
C ALA A 237 16.66 7.67 1.05
N THR A 238 16.85 8.21 -0.15
CA THR A 238 17.85 7.75 -1.12
C THR A 238 18.58 8.95 -1.69
N GLU A 239 19.84 8.77 -2.08
CA GLU A 239 20.62 9.83 -2.71
C GLU A 239 20.99 9.41 -4.14
N GLY A 240 20.42 10.10 -5.13
CA GLY A 240 20.72 9.89 -6.54
C GLY A 240 22.15 10.30 -6.87
N ALA A 241 22.79 9.58 -7.79
CA ALA A 241 24.15 9.90 -8.22
C ALA A 241 24.18 10.97 -9.32
N ALA A 242 25.37 11.52 -9.61
CA ALA A 242 25.59 12.41 -10.75
C ALA A 242 25.68 11.67 -12.11
N GLN A 243 25.74 10.34 -12.10
CA GLN A 243 25.84 9.51 -13.31
C GLN A 243 25.23 8.13 -13.10
N CYS A 244 24.64 7.57 -14.18
CA CYS A 244 23.99 6.26 -14.22
C CYS A 244 24.83 5.11 -13.61
N GLU A 245 26.14 5.05 -13.89
CA GLU A 245 27.00 3.96 -13.39
C GLU A 245 27.05 3.87 -11.85
N LYS A 246 27.08 5.03 -11.19
CA LYS A 246 27.21 5.17 -9.72
C LYS A 246 25.86 5.30 -9.01
N ALA A 247 24.77 5.31 -9.77
CA ALA A 247 23.43 5.47 -9.21
C ALA A 247 23.07 4.32 -8.25
N PRO A 248 22.27 4.58 -7.20
CA PRO A 248 21.70 3.53 -6.39
C PRO A 248 20.69 2.72 -7.22
N THR A 249 20.65 1.40 -7.00
CA THR A 249 19.61 0.54 -7.57
C THR A 249 18.38 0.57 -6.68
N LEU A 250 17.25 1.00 -7.24
CA LEU A 250 15.96 1.08 -6.60
C LEU A 250 15.11 -0.15 -6.95
N LYS A 251 14.21 -0.51 -6.03
CA LYS A 251 13.16 -1.52 -6.22
C LYS A 251 11.81 -0.82 -6.31
N SER A 252 10.73 -1.58 -6.44
CA SER A 252 9.38 -1.02 -6.26
C SER A 252 9.27 -0.37 -4.87
N GLY A 253 8.84 0.89 -4.82
CA GLY A 253 8.72 1.66 -3.58
C GLY A 253 8.60 3.17 -3.79
N LEU A 254 8.46 3.86 -2.65
CA LEU A 254 8.45 5.33 -2.56
C LEU A 254 9.78 5.80 -1.98
N TYR A 255 10.41 6.76 -2.66
CA TYR A 255 11.72 7.28 -2.33
C TYR A 255 11.68 8.80 -2.14
N THR A 256 12.52 9.31 -1.23
CA THR A 256 12.72 10.76 -1.02
C THR A 256 14.18 11.12 -1.25
N ASP A 257 14.44 12.27 -1.87
CA ASP A 257 15.77 12.84 -2.11
C ASP A 257 15.69 14.38 -2.09
N ARG A 258 16.83 15.06 -2.24
CA ARG A 258 16.91 16.49 -2.52
C ARG A 258 17.80 16.77 -3.72
N GLU A 259 17.26 17.53 -4.67
CA GLU A 259 17.94 17.91 -5.90
C GLU A 259 18.26 19.42 -5.89
N GLU A 260 19.53 19.77 -6.03
CA GLU A 260 19.93 21.17 -6.16
C GLU A 260 19.49 21.76 -7.51
N PHE A 261 19.38 23.09 -7.56
CA PHE A 261 18.98 23.81 -8.78
C PHE A 261 19.98 23.54 -9.92
N GLY A 262 19.48 23.03 -11.06
CA GLY A 262 20.29 22.68 -12.22
C GLY A 262 21.16 21.43 -12.04
N GLN A 263 20.99 20.68 -10.96
CA GLN A 263 21.56 19.35 -10.79
C GLN A 263 20.75 18.32 -11.61
N GLN A 264 21.39 17.20 -11.92
CA GLN A 264 20.72 16.00 -12.42
C GLN A 264 20.93 14.87 -11.41
N ARG A 265 19.88 14.10 -11.12
CA ARG A 265 19.96 12.92 -10.26
C ARG A 265 19.67 11.65 -11.04
N TRP A 266 20.51 10.65 -10.82
CA TRP A 266 20.45 9.36 -11.49
C TRP A 266 20.12 8.23 -10.51
N TYR A 267 19.21 7.35 -10.93
CA TYR A 267 18.78 6.15 -10.22
C TYR A 267 18.79 4.94 -11.18
N LYS A 268 18.99 3.73 -10.69
CA LYS A 268 18.90 2.49 -11.49
C LYS A 268 17.69 1.68 -11.09
N VAL A 269 17.05 1.02 -12.06
CA VAL A 269 16.00 0.03 -11.82
C VAL A 269 16.24 -1.15 -12.75
N ASP A 270 16.23 -2.36 -12.20
CA ASP A 270 16.34 -3.58 -12.99
C ASP A 270 14.94 -4.03 -13.43
N VAL A 271 14.76 -4.24 -14.73
CA VAL A 271 13.48 -4.62 -15.32
C VAL A 271 13.61 -5.97 -16.01
N ASP A 272 12.88 -6.97 -15.50
CA ASP A 272 12.84 -8.31 -16.08
C ASP A 272 12.00 -8.35 -17.37
N PRO A 273 12.28 -9.28 -18.30
CA PRO A 273 11.41 -9.52 -19.45
C PRO A 273 9.95 -9.73 -19.03
N GLY A 274 9.02 -9.15 -19.78
CA GLY A 274 7.58 -9.22 -19.47
C GLY A 274 7.11 -8.29 -18.34
N LYS A 275 8.00 -7.50 -17.75
CA LYS A 275 7.65 -6.49 -16.74
C LYS A 275 7.51 -5.09 -17.35
N GLU A 276 6.74 -4.23 -16.68
CA GLU A 276 6.62 -2.81 -17.00
C GLU A 276 7.17 -1.98 -15.85
N LEU A 277 8.15 -1.12 -16.18
CA LEU A 277 8.63 -0.07 -15.29
C LEU A 277 7.65 1.11 -15.33
N ARG A 278 7.17 1.52 -14.17
CA ARG A 278 6.42 2.75 -13.94
C ARG A 278 7.23 3.61 -13.00
N ALA A 279 7.56 4.83 -13.44
CA ALA A 279 8.27 5.77 -12.60
C ALA A 279 7.56 7.12 -12.65
N SER A 280 7.44 7.77 -11.51
CA SER A 280 6.95 9.15 -11.42
C SER A 280 7.76 9.92 -10.40
N VAL A 281 7.97 11.19 -10.68
CA VAL A 281 8.72 12.09 -9.83
C VAL A 281 7.89 13.33 -9.56
N SER A 282 7.94 13.80 -8.33
CA SER A 282 7.35 15.06 -7.88
C SER A 282 8.44 15.91 -7.23
N VAL A 283 8.52 17.17 -7.64
CA VAL A 283 9.42 18.15 -7.02
C VAL A 283 8.55 19.23 -6.40
N ALA A 284 8.67 19.39 -5.08
CA ALA A 284 7.92 20.38 -4.33
C ALA A 284 8.77 21.62 -4.06
N ASP A 285 8.18 22.81 -4.09
CA ASP A 285 8.87 24.01 -3.66
C ASP A 285 8.72 24.19 -2.14
N ASP A 286 9.85 24.26 -1.43
CA ASP A 286 9.88 24.55 0.01
C ASP A 286 10.37 25.98 0.30
N ARG A 287 10.50 26.79 -0.76
CA ARG A 287 11.01 28.17 -0.76
C ARG A 287 10.62 28.92 -2.03
N ALA A 288 10.79 30.24 -2.02
CA ALA A 288 10.50 31.07 -3.18
C ALA A 288 11.40 30.73 -4.39
N VAL A 289 10.76 30.27 -5.47
CA VAL A 289 11.34 30.01 -6.79
C VAL A 289 10.81 31.00 -7.82
N ASN A 290 11.54 31.17 -8.93
CA ASN A 290 11.06 31.95 -10.06
C ASN A 290 9.87 31.23 -10.73
N PRO A 291 8.96 31.99 -11.37
CA PRO A 291 7.69 31.45 -11.85
C PRO A 291 7.83 30.45 -13.00
N ASP A 292 8.95 30.40 -13.72
CA ASP A 292 9.17 29.45 -14.82
C ASP A 292 9.91 28.21 -14.30
N TYR A 293 9.30 27.03 -14.48
CA TYR A 293 9.82 25.78 -13.96
C TYR A 293 9.43 24.59 -14.84
N GLY A 294 10.15 23.50 -14.67
CA GLY A 294 9.91 22.25 -15.37
C GLY A 294 10.64 21.10 -14.70
N VAL A 295 10.08 19.90 -14.87
CA VAL A 295 10.66 18.64 -14.41
C VAL A 295 10.62 17.65 -15.56
N LEU A 296 11.74 16.97 -15.75
CA LEU A 296 11.94 15.99 -16.80
C LEU A 296 12.48 14.72 -16.16
N LEU A 297 11.77 13.61 -16.40
CA LEU A 297 12.15 12.27 -16.02
C LEU A 297 12.44 11.48 -17.31
N ARG A 298 13.65 10.94 -17.45
CA ARG A 298 14.05 10.13 -18.61
C ARG A 298 14.43 8.73 -18.14
N ALA A 299 14.00 7.72 -18.88
CA ALA A 299 14.53 6.38 -18.78
C ALA A 299 15.51 6.16 -19.92
N VAL A 300 16.75 5.81 -19.59
CA VAL A 300 17.80 5.54 -20.56
C VAL A 300 18.43 4.18 -20.28
N THR A 301 18.93 3.51 -21.32
CA THR A 301 19.75 2.31 -21.15
C THR A 301 21.12 2.69 -20.57
N VAL A 302 21.85 1.73 -20.00
CA VAL A 302 23.23 1.97 -19.50
C VAL A 302 24.17 2.60 -20.55
N PRO A 303 24.11 2.22 -21.85
CA PRO A 303 24.85 2.91 -22.92
C PRO A 303 24.39 4.34 -23.25
N GLY A 304 23.34 4.86 -22.61
CA GLY A 304 22.82 6.21 -22.80
C GLY A 304 21.75 6.37 -23.89
N ARG A 305 21.15 5.28 -24.38
CA ARG A 305 20.03 5.38 -25.33
C ARG A 305 18.75 5.71 -24.57
N GLU A 306 18.10 6.82 -24.92
CA GLU A 306 16.79 7.16 -24.37
C GLU A 306 15.72 6.16 -24.82
N ILE A 307 14.95 5.70 -23.84
CA ILE A 307 13.87 4.72 -24.01
C ILE A 307 12.53 5.44 -24.04
N VAL A 308 12.26 6.21 -22.99
CA VAL A 308 11.02 6.97 -22.80
C VAL A 308 11.29 8.15 -21.87
N ARG A 309 10.47 9.19 -21.96
CA ARG A 309 10.52 10.34 -21.07
C ARG A 309 9.14 10.81 -20.65
N GLY A 310 9.06 11.41 -19.47
CA GLY A 310 7.96 12.23 -19.00
C GLY A 310 8.45 13.65 -18.79
N GLU A 311 7.70 14.64 -19.24
CA GLU A 311 8.01 16.05 -19.05
C GLU A 311 6.78 16.78 -18.51
N ALA A 312 7.02 17.74 -17.63
CA ALA A 312 6.02 18.70 -17.19
C ALA A 312 6.70 20.07 -17.06
N ALA A 313 6.02 21.13 -17.51
CA ALA A 313 6.49 22.50 -17.37
C ALA A 313 5.31 23.41 -17.03
N GLY A 314 5.59 24.51 -16.34
CA GLY A 314 4.57 25.44 -15.90
C GLY A 314 5.12 26.83 -15.65
N THR A 315 4.19 27.77 -15.50
CA THR A 315 4.48 29.17 -15.19
C THR A 315 3.57 29.68 -14.09
N GLY A 316 4.08 30.44 -13.13
CA GLY A 316 3.29 31.11 -12.10
C GLY A 316 3.45 30.47 -10.71
N ARG A 317 2.35 30.38 -9.95
CA ARG A 317 2.39 29.79 -8.60
C ARG A 317 2.26 28.28 -8.71
N THR A 318 3.23 27.56 -8.14
CA THR A 318 3.23 26.10 -8.03
C THR A 318 3.68 25.72 -6.65
N ASP A 319 3.05 24.72 -6.04
CA ASP A 319 3.53 24.13 -4.79
C ASP A 319 4.28 22.82 -5.09
N VAL A 320 3.85 22.10 -6.14
CA VAL A 320 4.42 20.83 -6.61
C VAL A 320 4.26 20.71 -8.12
N ILE A 321 5.28 20.18 -8.80
CA ILE A 321 5.17 19.71 -10.18
C ILE A 321 5.57 18.23 -10.27
N SER A 322 4.83 17.47 -11.06
CA SER A 322 5.04 16.03 -11.21
C SER A 322 5.05 15.60 -12.67
N THR A 323 5.83 14.58 -12.99
CA THR A 323 5.80 13.89 -14.28
C THR A 323 6.09 12.40 -14.10
N GLY A 324 5.86 11.60 -15.14
CA GLY A 324 6.08 10.16 -15.07
C GLY A 324 6.25 9.52 -16.43
N LEU A 325 6.74 8.28 -16.41
CA LEU A 325 6.97 7.47 -17.59
C LEU A 325 6.55 6.02 -17.34
N ARG A 326 6.33 5.30 -18.45
CA ARG A 326 6.10 3.85 -18.46
C ARG A 326 6.97 3.21 -19.52
N TYR A 327 7.62 2.12 -19.17
CA TYR A 327 8.43 1.33 -20.08
C TYR A 327 8.09 -0.16 -19.93
N PRO A 328 7.26 -0.71 -20.84
CA PRO A 328 7.03 -2.14 -20.92
C PRO A 328 8.23 -2.82 -21.60
N LYS A 329 8.89 -3.75 -20.89
CA LYS A 329 9.95 -4.58 -21.46
C LYS A 329 9.31 -5.82 -22.10
N PRO A 330 9.56 -6.08 -23.39
CA PRO A 330 9.01 -7.25 -24.07
C PRO A 330 9.38 -8.56 -23.38
N ASP A 331 8.50 -9.55 -23.48
CA ASP A 331 8.82 -10.94 -23.14
C ASP A 331 10.04 -11.41 -23.95
N SER A 332 10.79 -12.33 -23.35
CA SER A 332 11.92 -13.00 -23.98
C SER A 332 11.55 -14.46 -24.22
N ASP A 333 11.90 -14.98 -25.40
CA ASP A 333 11.79 -16.42 -25.70
C ASP A 333 12.82 -17.27 -24.92
N ASP A 334 13.79 -16.61 -24.27
CA ASP A 334 14.74 -17.22 -23.34
C ASP A 334 14.30 -17.00 -21.90
N ASP A 335 13.92 -18.08 -21.22
CA ASP A 335 13.50 -18.12 -19.81
C ASP A 335 14.58 -17.62 -18.84
N ASN A 336 15.85 -17.54 -19.27
CA ASN A 336 16.98 -17.04 -18.46
C ASN A 336 17.48 -15.65 -18.92
N ALA A 337 16.71 -14.93 -19.73
CA ALA A 337 17.11 -13.60 -20.16
C ALA A 337 17.32 -12.66 -18.95
N PRO A 338 18.48 -11.99 -18.86
CA PRO A 338 18.79 -11.16 -17.71
C PRO A 338 17.90 -9.91 -17.67
N ALA A 339 17.68 -9.41 -16.46
CA ALA A 339 17.09 -8.09 -16.23
C ALA A 339 17.89 -7.02 -17.00
N GLU A 340 17.18 -6.07 -17.60
CA GLU A 340 17.81 -4.88 -18.16
C GLU A 340 17.83 -3.77 -17.12
N THR A 341 19.03 -3.31 -16.78
CA THR A 341 19.21 -2.13 -15.95
C THR A 341 18.84 -0.88 -16.74
N VAL A 342 17.80 -0.19 -16.28
CA VAL A 342 17.33 1.10 -16.79
C VAL A 342 17.79 2.20 -15.84
N CYS A 343 18.38 3.26 -16.38
CA CYS A 343 18.76 4.43 -15.63
C CYS A 343 17.68 5.51 -15.73
N LEU A 344 17.14 5.91 -14.58
CA LEU A 344 16.22 7.04 -14.43
C LEU A 344 17.04 8.30 -14.18
N GLU A 345 16.93 9.27 -15.08
CA GLU A 345 17.50 10.61 -14.96
C GLU A 345 16.38 11.59 -14.60
N VAL A 346 16.48 12.20 -13.42
CA VAL A 346 15.64 13.33 -13.01
C VAL A 346 16.42 14.60 -13.23
N THR A 347 15.74 15.59 -13.81
CA THR A 347 16.25 16.95 -13.96
C THR A 347 15.12 17.94 -13.70
N ASN A 348 15.47 19.10 -13.12
CA ASN A 348 14.55 20.21 -12.97
C ASN A 348 15.15 21.52 -13.47
N SER A 349 14.28 22.43 -13.92
CA SER A 349 14.64 23.79 -14.35
C SER A 349 14.15 24.85 -13.37
N PHE A 350 13.93 24.50 -12.11
CA PHE A 350 13.65 25.51 -11.09
C PHE A 350 14.84 26.47 -10.97
N SER A 351 14.56 27.69 -10.55
CA SER A 351 15.60 28.65 -10.21
C SER A 351 15.19 29.44 -8.98
N ALA A 352 16.14 29.66 -8.07
CA ALA A 352 15.89 30.39 -6.84
C ALA A 352 15.64 31.87 -7.11
N ALA A 353 14.69 32.47 -6.39
CA ALA A 353 14.52 33.91 -6.39
C ALA A 353 15.73 34.62 -5.74
N SER A 354 15.91 35.91 -6.02
CA SER A 354 17.05 36.68 -5.49
C SER A 354 17.07 36.64 -3.95
N GLY A 355 18.24 36.29 -3.37
CA GLY A 355 18.44 36.22 -1.92
C GLY A 355 17.97 34.91 -1.26
N VAL A 356 17.45 33.94 -2.02
CA VAL A 356 17.02 32.64 -1.51
C VAL A 356 18.20 31.66 -1.45
N LYS A 357 18.30 30.87 -0.38
CA LYS A 357 19.31 29.81 -0.26
C LYS A 357 19.01 28.68 -1.24
N THR A 358 20.03 28.24 -1.97
CA THR A 358 19.91 27.13 -2.92
C THR A 358 20.15 25.75 -2.29
N THR A 359 20.77 25.71 -1.10
CA THR A 359 21.09 24.48 -0.37
C THR A 359 20.38 24.43 0.99
N PRO A 360 19.87 23.25 1.42
CA PRO A 360 19.79 22.00 0.66
C PRO A 360 18.86 22.12 -0.55
N GLY A 361 18.98 21.25 -1.55
CA GLY A 361 18.15 21.27 -2.77
C GLY A 361 16.64 21.16 -2.51
N LEU A 362 15.83 21.23 -3.58
CA LEU A 362 14.38 21.07 -3.48
C LEU A 362 14.01 19.62 -3.11
N PRO A 363 12.97 19.41 -2.29
CA PRO A 363 12.45 18.07 -1.99
C PRO A 363 11.96 17.37 -3.27
N LEU A 364 12.43 16.15 -3.45
CA LEU A 364 12.09 15.26 -4.56
C LEU A 364 11.49 13.98 -4.00
N GLU A 365 10.33 13.59 -4.52
CA GLU A 365 9.70 12.30 -4.25
C GLU A 365 9.67 11.49 -5.54
N LEU A 366 10.20 10.27 -5.49
CA LEU A 366 10.28 9.35 -6.62
C LEU A 366 9.51 8.07 -6.28
N THR A 367 8.51 7.74 -7.07
CA THR A 367 7.86 6.43 -7.03
C THR A 367 8.41 5.56 -8.14
N VAL A 368 8.85 4.36 -7.80
CA VAL A 368 9.25 3.34 -8.77
C VAL A 368 8.36 2.13 -8.56
N ASP A 369 7.90 1.54 -9.65
CA ASP A 369 7.18 0.28 -9.61
C ASP A 369 7.52 -0.58 -10.82
N VAL A 370 7.79 -1.86 -10.59
CA VAL A 370 8.05 -2.88 -11.61
C VAL A 370 6.96 -3.92 -11.51
N VAL A 371 5.98 -3.83 -12.40
CA VAL A 371 4.76 -4.65 -12.39
C VAL A 371 4.75 -5.60 -13.58
N ASP A 372 3.78 -6.52 -13.60
CA ASP A 372 3.51 -7.31 -14.80
C ASP A 372 3.20 -6.38 -15.98
N GLY A 373 3.83 -6.68 -17.10
CA GLY A 373 3.64 -5.96 -18.35
C GLY A 373 2.19 -6.08 -18.85
N PRO A 374 1.78 -5.19 -19.76
CA PRO A 374 0.46 -5.27 -20.36
C PRO A 374 0.29 -6.63 -21.04
N SER A 375 -0.83 -7.30 -20.75
CA SER A 375 -1.19 -8.57 -21.40
C SER A 375 -1.15 -8.39 -22.92
N GLY A 376 -0.51 -9.33 -23.63
CA GLY A 376 -0.48 -9.32 -25.10
C GLY A 376 -1.87 -9.14 -25.69
N HIS A 377 -2.01 -8.26 -26.69
CA HIS A 377 -3.30 -7.97 -27.30
C HIS A 377 -3.95 -9.26 -27.82
N HIS A 378 -5.10 -9.65 -27.25
CA HIS A 378 -6.04 -10.61 -27.83
C HIS A 378 -6.77 -9.99 -29.03
N ASP A 379 -6.07 -9.32 -29.93
CA ASP A 379 -6.67 -8.93 -31.20
C ASP A 379 -6.53 -10.11 -32.16
N VAL A 380 -7.64 -10.52 -32.77
CA VAL A 380 -7.71 -11.58 -33.79
C VAL A 380 -6.81 -11.28 -35.00
N ALA A 381 -6.35 -10.03 -35.15
CA ALA A 381 -5.31 -9.66 -36.08
C ALA A 381 -3.95 -10.34 -35.81
N SER A 382 -3.62 -10.68 -34.55
CA SER A 382 -2.35 -11.33 -34.17
C SER A 382 -2.30 -12.81 -34.56
N PHE A 383 -3.44 -13.47 -34.73
CA PHE A 383 -3.54 -14.83 -35.27
C PHE A 383 -3.22 -14.92 -36.78
N GLY A 384 -2.59 -13.89 -37.36
CA GLY A 384 -2.07 -13.95 -38.72
C GLY A 384 -3.14 -13.90 -39.81
N LEU A 385 -4.41 -13.70 -39.47
CA LEU A 385 -5.49 -13.49 -40.45
C LEU A 385 -5.31 -12.16 -41.24
N GLY A 386 -4.54 -11.21 -40.69
CA GLY A 386 -4.10 -10.01 -41.40
C GLY A 386 -2.93 -10.21 -42.37
N ARG A 387 -2.19 -11.34 -42.30
CA ARG A 387 -1.22 -11.72 -43.33
C ARG A 387 -1.99 -12.43 -44.44
N GLY A 388 -2.15 -11.78 -45.60
CA GLY A 388 -2.97 -12.21 -46.75
C GLY A 388 -2.73 -13.64 -47.31
N TRP A 389 -1.84 -14.43 -46.73
CA TRP A 389 -1.60 -15.84 -47.04
C TRP A 389 -2.77 -16.75 -46.69
N TRP A 390 -3.52 -16.47 -45.61
CA TRP A 390 -4.71 -17.25 -45.27
C TRP A 390 -5.85 -17.04 -46.28
N LEU A 391 -6.07 -15.78 -46.68
CA LEU A 391 -7.00 -15.43 -47.77
C LEU A 391 -6.58 -16.07 -49.10
N LEU A 392 -5.29 -16.06 -49.42
CA LEU A 392 -4.75 -16.77 -50.59
C LEU A 392 -5.00 -18.28 -50.51
N GLY A 393 -4.76 -18.91 -49.35
CA GLY A 393 -5.02 -20.33 -49.14
C GLY A 393 -6.49 -20.69 -49.35
N VAL A 394 -7.41 -19.90 -48.77
CA VAL A 394 -8.86 -20.07 -48.95
C VAL A 394 -9.27 -19.88 -50.41
N LEU A 395 -8.76 -18.86 -51.10
CA LEU A 395 -9.05 -18.61 -52.52
C LEU A 395 -8.56 -19.74 -53.43
N VAL A 396 -7.35 -20.27 -53.16
CA VAL A 396 -6.80 -21.41 -53.91
C VAL A 396 -7.64 -22.65 -53.69
N LEU A 397 -8.00 -22.96 -52.43
CA LEU A 397 -8.79 -24.15 -52.10
C LEU A 397 -10.20 -24.06 -52.69
N THR A 398 -10.87 -22.92 -52.57
CA THR A 398 -12.20 -22.69 -53.14
C THR A 398 -12.18 -22.74 -54.66
N GLY A 399 -11.17 -22.13 -55.31
CA GLY A 399 -10.97 -22.23 -56.75
C GLY A 399 -10.74 -23.66 -57.24
N PHE A 400 -9.93 -24.44 -56.51
CA PHE A 400 -9.67 -25.84 -56.82
C PHE A 400 -10.93 -26.70 -56.71
N LEU A 401 -11.69 -26.55 -55.62
CA LEU A 401 -12.94 -27.29 -55.39
C LEU A 401 -14.02 -26.92 -56.41
N ALA A 402 -14.16 -25.64 -56.73
CA ALA A 402 -15.08 -25.18 -57.77
C ALA A 402 -14.71 -25.74 -59.15
N GLY A 403 -13.42 -25.77 -59.48
CA GLY A 403 -12.91 -26.38 -60.70
C GLY A 403 -13.19 -27.89 -60.80
N LEU A 404 -12.99 -28.62 -59.71
CA LEU A 404 -13.32 -30.06 -59.65
C LEU A 404 -14.82 -30.31 -59.82
N LEU A 405 -15.66 -29.54 -59.14
CA LEU A 405 -17.13 -29.62 -59.27
C LEU A 405 -17.58 -29.33 -60.71
N TRP A 406 -17.03 -28.30 -61.34
CA TRP A 406 -17.35 -27.96 -62.73
C TRP A 406 -16.85 -29.02 -63.71
N GLY A 407 -15.65 -29.56 -63.49
CA GLY A 407 -15.12 -30.69 -64.26
C GLY A 407 -15.98 -31.95 -64.14
N TRP A 408 -16.49 -32.22 -62.94
CA TRP A 408 -17.39 -33.34 -62.70
C TRP A 408 -18.76 -33.14 -63.37
N LEU A 409 -19.37 -31.96 -63.21
CA LEU A 409 -20.64 -31.58 -63.84
C LEU A 409 -20.56 -31.61 -65.37
N SER A 410 -19.47 -31.10 -65.96
CA SER A 410 -19.28 -31.11 -67.41
C SER A 410 -19.11 -32.53 -67.96
N ARG A 411 -18.36 -33.40 -67.28
CA ARG A 411 -18.26 -34.83 -67.63
C ARG A 411 -19.61 -35.54 -67.53
N TRP A 412 -20.37 -35.25 -66.48
CA TRP A 412 -21.70 -35.83 -66.29
C TRP A 412 -22.67 -35.38 -67.40
N ARG A 413 -22.65 -34.09 -67.77
CA ARG A 413 -23.44 -33.56 -68.88
C ARG A 413 -23.07 -34.17 -70.24
N ILE A 414 -21.79 -34.39 -70.52
CA ILE A 414 -21.34 -35.06 -71.75
C ILE A 414 -21.76 -36.53 -71.77
N ALA A 415 -21.71 -37.23 -70.63
CA ALA A 415 -22.17 -38.61 -70.54
C ALA A 415 -23.68 -38.72 -70.83
N VAL A 416 -24.49 -37.83 -70.25
CA VAL A 416 -25.95 -37.78 -70.48
C VAL A 416 -26.30 -37.44 -71.93
N TRP A 417 -25.49 -36.60 -72.60
CA TRP A 417 -25.66 -36.26 -74.02
C TRP A 417 -25.23 -37.35 -75.01
N ARG A 418 -24.49 -38.38 -74.59
CA ARG A 418 -24.14 -39.52 -75.46
C ARG A 418 -25.16 -40.67 -75.37
N THR A 419 -26.04 -40.62 -74.38
CA THR A 419 -27.09 -41.63 -74.13
C THR A 419 -28.47 -41.21 -74.61
N ASN A 420 -28.62 -39.98 -75.09
CA ASN A 420 -29.76 -39.46 -75.86
C ASN A 420 -29.28 -39.17 -77.28
#